data_AF-A0A2E9PEA2-F1
#
_entry.id   AF-A0A2E9PEA2-F1
#
_cell.length_a   1.000
_cell.length_b   1.000
_cell.length_c   1.000
_cell.angle_alpha   90.00
_cell.angle_beta   90.00
_cell.angle_gamma   90.00
#
_symmetry.space_group_name_H-M   'P 1'
#
loop_
_entity.id
_entity.type
_entity.pdbx_description
1 polymer ?
#
loop_
_entity_poly.entity_id
_entity_poly.type
_entity_poly.pdbx_seq_one_letter_code
_entity_poly.pdbx_strand_id
1 'polypeptide(L)'
;MLQSDLFFSTDAETSRTQLPDTLTDSLFDQHVFTSQVGNAQRQCRQWMRVRVYRNLNKAEFFSILALEGECKGKVIGYAKSVLIENGQYRVSEAGRQRVLRERRKCVHAYIDGVIADASNTVQTLKGNETYVTYNPYHQGAFFRPDSLEAQHGGFVHAVIQQAGAYIRA
;
A
#
# COMPACT_ATOMS: atom_id res chain seq x y z
N MET A 1 -18.92 58.60 6.65
CA MET A 1 -19.98 58.68 5.61
C MET A 1 -19.23 58.72 4.29
N LEU A 2 -19.16 57.69 3.45
CA LEU A 2 -20.16 56.70 3.03
C LEU A 2 -19.54 55.29 2.95
N GLN A 3 -20.33 54.29 3.33
CA GLN A 3 -20.13 52.86 3.04
C GLN A 3 -20.42 52.59 1.56
N SER A 4 -19.80 51.54 1.00
CA SER A 4 -20.52 50.59 0.14
C SER A 4 -19.70 49.32 -0.05
N ASP A 5 -20.30 48.23 0.41
CA ASP A 5 -19.86 46.85 0.31
C ASP A 5 -19.64 46.41 -1.15
N LEU A 6 -18.59 45.62 -1.38
CA LEU A 6 -18.46 44.80 -2.59
C LEU A 6 -17.94 43.40 -2.22
N PHE A 7 -18.93 42.54 -1.98
CA PHE A 7 -19.06 41.14 -2.38
C PHE A 7 -17.82 40.22 -2.41
N PHE A 8 -17.99 39.13 -1.64
CA PHE A 8 -17.34 37.84 -1.79
C PHE A 8 -17.07 37.45 -3.25
N SER A 9 -15.82 37.08 -3.53
CA SER A 9 -15.50 36.00 -4.45
C SER A 9 -14.55 35.04 -3.73
N THR A 10 -15.16 34.00 -3.15
CA THR A 10 -14.54 32.70 -2.95
C THR A 10 -14.05 32.20 -4.29
N ASP A 11 -12.74 32.17 -4.50
CA ASP A 11 -12.07 31.30 -5.47
C ASP A 11 -10.62 31.08 -5.00
N ALA A 12 -10.48 30.36 -3.89
CA ALA A 12 -9.25 29.63 -3.60
C ALA A 12 -9.38 28.22 -4.16
N GLU A 13 -9.66 28.10 -5.46
CA GLU A 13 -9.33 26.91 -6.24
C GLU A 13 -7.80 26.86 -6.35
N THR A 14 -7.16 26.46 -5.25
CA THR A 14 -5.81 25.91 -5.31
C THR A 14 -5.92 24.65 -6.13
N SER A 15 -5.45 24.76 -7.37
CA SER A 15 -5.38 23.72 -8.36
C SER A 15 -4.77 22.44 -7.76
N ARG A 16 -5.62 21.50 -7.35
CA ARG A 16 -5.25 20.08 -7.17
C ARG A 16 -5.26 19.45 -8.57
N THR A 17 -4.31 19.86 -9.39
CA THR A 17 -4.12 19.34 -10.74
C THR A 17 -3.37 18.02 -10.65
N GLN A 18 -4.14 16.95 -10.43
CA GLN A 18 -3.92 15.54 -10.78
C GLN A 18 -4.70 14.72 -9.75
N LEU A 19 -5.84 14.18 -10.17
CA LEU A 19 -6.47 13.07 -9.45
C LEU A 19 -5.37 12.02 -9.21
N PRO A 20 -5.15 11.57 -7.95
CA PRO A 20 -4.13 10.56 -7.69
C PRO A 20 -4.48 9.33 -8.52
N ASP A 21 -3.47 8.75 -9.15
CA ASP A 21 -3.53 7.58 -10.05
C ASP A 21 -4.44 6.46 -9.50
N THR A 22 -5.76 6.53 -9.69
CA THR A 22 -6.66 5.47 -9.22
C THR A 22 -6.40 4.21 -10.02
N LEU A 23 -6.47 3.07 -9.35
CA LEU A 23 -6.37 1.77 -9.98
C LEU A 23 -7.63 1.51 -10.81
N THR A 24 -7.48 0.76 -11.89
CA THR A 24 -8.65 0.21 -12.59
C THR A 24 -9.38 -0.76 -11.67
N ASP A 25 -10.71 -0.77 -11.73
CA ASP A 25 -11.58 -1.57 -10.85
C ASP A 25 -11.30 -1.33 -9.35
N SER A 26 -11.21 -0.05 -8.95
CA SER A 26 -11.01 0.33 -7.54
C SER A 26 -12.06 -0.32 -6.63
N LEU A 27 -11.60 -0.80 -5.49
CA LEU A 27 -12.42 -1.33 -4.40
C LEU A 27 -12.97 -0.23 -3.49
N PHE A 28 -12.54 1.02 -3.67
CA PHE A 28 -13.01 2.16 -2.90
C PHE A 28 -14.22 2.78 -3.59
N ASP A 29 -15.34 2.80 -2.87
CA ASP A 29 -16.53 3.57 -3.23
C ASP A 29 -16.68 4.71 -2.21
N GLN A 30 -16.81 5.94 -2.70
CA GLN A 30 -16.89 7.13 -1.84
C GLN A 30 -15.78 7.19 -0.75
N HIS A 31 -14.54 6.87 -1.12
CA HIS A 31 -13.36 6.81 -0.24
C HIS A 31 -13.36 5.67 0.80
N VAL A 32 -14.31 4.73 0.73
CA VAL A 32 -14.44 3.59 1.65
C VAL A 32 -14.37 2.27 0.90
N PHE A 33 -13.45 1.40 1.31
CA PHE A 33 -13.38 0.01 0.89
C PHE A 33 -13.89 -0.88 2.03
N THR A 34 -15.02 -1.54 1.80
CA THR A 34 -15.61 -2.50 2.76
C THR A 34 -15.22 -3.93 2.39
N SER A 35 -14.74 -4.70 3.36
CA SER A 35 -14.30 -6.08 3.15
C SER A 35 -14.76 -7.02 4.26
N GLN A 36 -15.12 -8.25 3.88
CA GLN A 36 -15.38 -9.33 4.84
C GLN A 36 -14.05 -10.00 5.23
N VAL A 37 -13.65 -9.87 6.50
CA VAL A 37 -12.43 -10.47 7.04
C VAL A 37 -12.79 -11.48 8.13
N GLY A 38 -12.85 -12.76 7.74
CA GLY A 38 -13.38 -13.82 8.60
C GLY A 38 -14.87 -13.59 8.84
N ASN A 39 -15.28 -13.51 10.10
CA ASN A 39 -16.68 -13.28 10.49
C ASN A 39 -17.02 -11.79 10.69
N ALA A 40 -16.05 -10.88 10.48
CA ALA A 40 -16.24 -9.45 10.70
C ALA A 40 -16.20 -8.68 9.38
N GLN A 41 -17.16 -7.79 9.19
CA GLN A 41 -17.08 -6.76 8.16
C GLN A 41 -16.19 -5.63 8.69
N ARG A 42 -15.24 -5.19 7.87
CA ARG A 42 -14.29 -4.13 8.20
C ARG A 42 -14.24 -3.10 7.09
N GLN A 43 -13.90 -1.88 7.46
CA GLN A 43 -13.77 -0.76 6.54
C GLN A 43 -12.33 -0.28 6.49
N CYS A 44 -11.86 -0.02 5.29
CA CYS A 44 -10.65 0.70 4.98
C CYS A 44 -11.06 2.06 4.41
N ARG A 45 -10.48 3.15 4.92
CA ARG A 45 -10.69 4.48 4.36
C ARG A 45 -9.45 4.88 3.57
N GLN A 46 -9.64 5.56 2.45
CA GLN A 46 -8.49 6.12 1.74
C GLN A 46 -7.71 7.03 2.68
N TRP A 47 -6.41 7.12 2.42
CA TRP A 47 -5.45 7.95 3.14
C TRP A 47 -5.18 7.51 4.59
N MET A 48 -5.63 6.32 4.99
CA MET A 48 -5.29 5.76 6.29
C MET A 48 -3.94 5.04 6.27
N ARG A 49 -3.28 4.99 7.43
CA ARG A 49 -2.02 4.24 7.59
C ARG A 49 -2.28 2.74 7.64
N VAL A 50 -1.58 2.01 6.76
CA VAL A 50 -1.71 0.56 6.63
C VAL A 50 -0.35 -0.13 6.54
N ARG A 51 -0.37 -1.44 6.80
CA ARG A 51 0.69 -2.38 6.52
C ARG A 51 0.21 -3.38 5.49
N VAL A 52 0.93 -3.50 4.38
CA VAL A 52 0.60 -4.41 3.27
C VAL A 52 1.62 -5.53 3.19
N TYR A 53 1.14 -6.77 3.06
CA TYR A 53 1.99 -7.95 2.93
C TYR A 53 1.34 -9.07 2.15
N ARG A 54 2.17 -9.95 1.57
CA ARG A 54 1.71 -11.14 0.85
C ARG A 54 0.86 -12.02 1.76
N ASN A 55 -0.36 -12.35 1.35
CA ASN A 55 -1.16 -13.32 2.08
C ASN A 55 -0.60 -14.74 1.82
N LEU A 56 -0.15 -15.42 2.87
CA LEU A 56 0.43 -16.77 2.76
C LEU A 56 -0.61 -17.85 2.48
N ASN A 57 -1.89 -17.61 2.79
CA ASN A 57 -2.99 -18.54 2.56
C ASN A 57 -3.68 -18.31 1.21
N LYS A 58 -3.57 -17.09 0.65
CA LYS A 58 -4.16 -16.70 -0.64
C LYS A 58 -3.10 -15.96 -1.46
N ALA A 59 -2.25 -16.71 -2.16
CA ALA A 59 -1.03 -16.17 -2.76
C ALA A 59 -1.27 -15.07 -3.83
N GLU A 60 -2.46 -14.98 -4.40
CA GLU A 60 -2.86 -13.90 -5.34
C GLU A 60 -3.19 -12.58 -4.65
N PHE A 61 -3.38 -12.58 -3.32
CA PHE A 61 -3.82 -11.43 -2.57
C PHE A 61 -2.74 -10.91 -1.62
N PHE A 62 -2.78 -9.61 -1.39
CA PHE A 62 -2.13 -8.95 -0.27
C PHE A 62 -3.14 -8.78 0.86
N SER A 63 -2.67 -8.91 2.09
CA SER A 63 -3.43 -8.53 3.28
C SER A 63 -3.12 -7.09 3.61
N ILE A 64 -4.16 -6.30 3.88
CA ILE A 64 -4.07 -4.91 4.28
C ILE A 64 -4.40 -4.83 5.76
N LEU A 65 -3.44 -4.47 6.60
CA LEU A 65 -3.57 -4.37 8.04
C LEU A 65 -3.61 -2.91 8.47
N ALA A 66 -4.57 -2.52 9.29
CA ALA A 66 -4.68 -1.15 9.77
C ALA A 66 -3.59 -0.85 10.81
N LEU A 67 -2.87 0.27 10.64
CA LEU A 67 -1.92 0.77 11.64
C LEU A 67 -2.53 1.86 12.54
N GLU A 68 -3.75 2.28 12.24
CA GLU A 68 -4.52 3.29 12.99
C GLU A 68 -6.03 3.00 12.95
N GLY A 69 -6.80 3.86 13.63
CA GLY A 69 -8.25 3.71 13.75
C GLY A 69 -8.70 2.56 14.65
N GLU A 70 -10.01 2.28 14.64
CA GLU A 70 -10.64 1.28 15.51
C GLU A 70 -10.19 -0.16 15.23
N CYS A 71 -9.80 -0.43 13.98
CA CYS A 71 -9.31 -1.73 13.55
C CYS A 71 -7.79 -1.87 13.66
N LYS A 72 -7.07 -0.96 14.34
CA LYS A 72 -5.61 -1.01 14.48
C LYS A 72 -5.12 -2.39 14.91
N GLY A 73 -4.11 -2.89 14.20
CA GLY A 73 -3.52 -4.21 14.41
C GLY A 73 -4.32 -5.37 13.78
N LYS A 74 -5.41 -5.08 13.07
CA LYS A 74 -6.25 -6.08 12.41
C LYS A 74 -6.21 -5.92 10.88
N VAL A 75 -6.32 -7.04 10.17
CA VAL A 75 -6.50 -7.04 8.71
C VAL A 75 -7.86 -6.45 8.36
N ILE A 76 -7.91 -5.40 7.55
CA ILE A 76 -9.13 -4.68 7.16
C ILE A 76 -9.59 -5.01 5.74
N GLY A 77 -8.77 -5.70 4.96
CA GLY A 77 -9.17 -6.19 3.64
C GLY A 77 -8.08 -6.96 2.92
N TYR A 78 -8.44 -7.43 1.73
CA TYR A 78 -7.55 -8.11 0.81
C TYR A 78 -7.70 -7.51 -0.59
N ALA A 79 -6.60 -7.41 -1.32
CA ALA A 79 -6.60 -6.91 -2.70
C ALA A 79 -5.46 -7.57 -3.50
N LYS A 80 -5.59 -7.66 -4.83
CA LYS A 80 -4.51 -8.15 -5.71
C LYS A 80 -3.49 -7.07 -6.00
N SER A 81 -3.95 -5.82 -6.08
CA SER A 81 -3.13 -4.63 -6.26
C SER A 81 -3.47 -3.60 -5.19
N VAL A 82 -2.44 -2.99 -4.59
CA VAL A 82 -2.60 -1.93 -3.57
C VAL A 82 -1.71 -0.75 -3.95
N LEU A 83 -2.29 0.43 -4.07
CA LEU A 83 -1.56 1.68 -4.26
C LEU A 83 -1.24 2.27 -2.89
N ILE A 84 0.06 2.44 -2.61
CA ILE A 84 0.58 2.98 -1.36
C ILE A 84 1.36 4.25 -1.64
N GLU A 85 1.09 5.26 -0.81
CA GLU A 85 1.86 6.49 -0.70
C GLU A 85 2.74 6.50 0.55
N ASN A 86 3.86 7.23 0.48
CA ASN A 86 4.81 7.41 1.57
C ASN A 86 5.19 6.07 2.23
N GLY A 87 5.45 5.08 1.39
CA GLY A 87 5.70 3.70 1.79
C GLY A 87 7.10 3.53 2.39
N GLN A 88 7.24 2.57 3.29
CA GLN A 88 8.49 2.19 3.95
C GLN A 88 8.65 0.68 3.94
N TYR A 89 9.82 0.22 3.53
CA TYR A 89 10.17 -1.19 3.59
C TYR A 89 10.40 -1.62 5.02
N ARG A 90 9.80 -2.74 5.41
CA ARG A 90 9.97 -3.30 6.75
C ARG A 90 10.20 -4.81 6.67
N VAL A 91 11.28 -5.25 7.32
CA VAL A 91 11.61 -6.66 7.48
C VAL A 91 11.86 -6.93 8.96
N SER A 92 11.18 -7.93 9.52
CA SER A 92 11.45 -8.43 10.86
C SER A 92 12.57 -9.47 10.79
N GLU A 93 13.76 -9.09 11.27
CA GLU A 93 14.91 -10.01 11.25
C GLU A 93 14.66 -11.25 12.11
N ALA A 94 14.00 -11.11 13.27
CA ALA A 94 13.60 -12.24 14.09
C ALA A 94 12.65 -13.19 13.33
N GLY A 95 11.70 -12.62 12.57
CA GLY A 95 10.82 -13.40 11.70
C GLY A 95 11.57 -14.10 10.57
N ARG A 96 12.51 -13.42 9.93
CA ARG A 96 13.38 -13.99 8.90
C ARG A 96 14.21 -15.16 9.44
N GLN A 97 14.88 -14.98 10.57
CA GLN A 97 15.68 -16.04 11.21
C GLN A 97 14.83 -17.26 11.55
N ARG A 98 13.57 -17.05 11.97
CA ARG A 98 12.62 -18.14 12.16
C ARG A 98 12.34 -18.90 10.86
N VAL A 99 12.09 -18.21 9.74
CA VAL A 99 11.91 -18.86 8.42
C VAL A 99 13.14 -19.66 8.02
N LEU A 100 14.34 -19.11 8.21
CA LEU A 100 15.59 -19.77 7.83
C LEU A 100 15.82 -21.06 8.63
N ARG A 101 15.56 -21.02 9.94
CA ARG A 101 15.72 -22.15 10.87
C ARG A 101 14.65 -23.22 10.67
N GLU A 102 13.37 -22.81 10.66
CA GLU A 102 12.23 -23.74 10.66
C GLU A 102 11.81 -24.15 9.25
N ARG A 103 12.36 -23.51 8.20
CA ARG A 103 11.98 -23.70 6.78
C ARG A 103 10.46 -23.59 6.52
N ARG A 104 9.76 -22.88 7.41
CA ARG A 104 8.31 -22.67 7.36
C ARG A 104 8.02 -21.21 7.06
N LYS A 105 7.10 -20.96 6.11
CA LYS A 105 6.71 -19.60 5.73
C LYS A 105 6.01 -18.91 6.91
N CYS A 106 6.49 -17.72 7.26
CA CYS A 106 5.81 -16.78 8.13
C CYS A 106 5.87 -15.37 7.51
N VAL A 107 4.92 -14.50 7.85
CA VAL A 107 4.93 -13.12 7.39
C VAL A 107 5.99 -12.37 8.21
N HIS A 108 6.98 -11.82 7.52
CA HIS A 108 8.07 -11.07 8.14
C HIS A 108 8.61 -9.94 7.27
N ALA A 109 8.10 -9.78 6.05
CA ALA A 109 8.37 -8.65 5.18
C ALA A 109 7.05 -7.98 4.79
N TYR A 110 7.02 -6.66 4.89
CA TYR A 110 5.82 -5.86 4.66
C TYR A 110 6.20 -4.42 4.29
N ILE A 111 5.23 -3.70 3.73
CA ILE A 111 5.33 -2.27 3.41
C ILE A 111 4.35 -1.52 4.30
N ASP A 112 4.86 -0.58 5.09
CA ASP A 112 4.04 0.35 5.87
C ASP A 112 3.88 1.63 5.07
N GLY A 113 2.68 2.21 5.01
CA GLY A 113 2.46 3.46 4.27
C GLY A 113 1.02 3.95 4.41
N VAL A 114 0.62 4.83 3.49
CA VAL A 114 -0.73 5.39 3.40
C VAL A 114 -1.43 4.75 2.21
N ILE A 115 -2.62 4.17 2.41
CA ILE A 115 -3.36 3.55 1.31
C ILE A 115 -4.07 4.61 0.48
N ALA A 116 -3.73 4.70 -0.79
CA ALA A 116 -4.42 5.56 -1.74
C ALA A 116 -5.56 4.80 -2.42
N ASP A 117 -5.31 3.55 -2.82
CA ASP A 117 -6.29 2.74 -3.55
C ASP A 117 -5.99 1.23 -3.46
N ALA A 118 -6.94 0.38 -3.85
CA ALA A 118 -6.82 -1.06 -3.91
C ALA A 118 -7.74 -1.64 -5.00
N SER A 119 -7.29 -2.70 -5.67
CA SER A 119 -8.04 -3.38 -6.74
C SER A 119 -7.90 -4.90 -6.65
N ASN A 120 -8.93 -5.61 -7.10
CA ASN A 120 -8.87 -7.06 -7.32
C ASN A 120 -8.34 -7.43 -8.71
N THR A 121 -8.02 -6.43 -9.54
CA THR A 121 -7.42 -6.57 -10.87
C THR A 121 -5.93 -6.20 -10.81
N VAL A 122 -5.09 -6.99 -11.48
CA VAL A 122 -3.67 -6.64 -11.66
C VAL A 122 -3.57 -5.50 -12.67
N GLN A 123 -2.80 -4.48 -12.31
CA GLN A 123 -2.75 -3.22 -13.05
C GLN A 123 -1.70 -3.29 -14.15
N THR A 124 -2.06 -2.76 -15.32
CA THR A 124 -1.08 -2.52 -16.39
C THR A 124 -0.19 -1.35 -16.00
N LEU A 125 1.11 -1.61 -15.90
CA LEU A 125 2.11 -0.62 -15.50
C LEU A 125 2.73 0.04 -16.73
N LYS A 126 3.30 1.24 -16.56
CA LYS A 126 3.88 2.01 -17.68
C LYS A 126 5.24 1.47 -18.12
N GLY A 127 5.87 0.64 -17.29
CA GLY A 127 7.16 -0.01 -17.56
C GLY A 127 8.36 0.83 -17.13
N ASN A 128 8.14 2.04 -16.61
CA ASN A 128 9.19 2.90 -16.05
C ASN A 128 9.33 2.75 -14.52
N GLU A 129 8.50 1.91 -13.90
CA GLU A 129 8.53 1.66 -12.48
C GLU A 129 9.73 0.78 -12.08
N THR A 130 10.32 1.08 -10.92
CA THR A 130 11.38 0.24 -10.36
C THR A 130 10.76 -0.95 -9.65
N TYR A 131 11.03 -2.17 -10.12
CA TYR A 131 10.54 -3.40 -9.49
C TYR A 131 11.40 -3.79 -8.28
N VAL A 132 10.75 -3.94 -7.14
CA VAL A 132 11.36 -4.32 -5.86
C VAL A 132 10.65 -5.53 -5.29
N THR A 133 11.41 -6.52 -4.83
CA THR A 133 10.88 -7.75 -4.24
C THR A 133 11.61 -8.13 -2.97
N TYR A 134 11.20 -9.23 -2.35
CA TYR A 134 11.82 -9.77 -1.14
C TYR A 134 11.86 -11.30 -1.18
N ASN A 135 13.03 -11.86 -0.84
CA ASN A 135 13.24 -13.29 -0.67
C ASN A 135 14.16 -13.55 0.55
N PRO A 136 13.66 -14.21 1.61
CA PRO A 136 14.44 -14.40 2.84
C PRO A 136 15.71 -15.23 2.66
N TYR A 137 15.72 -16.11 1.66
CA TYR A 137 16.85 -16.99 1.35
C TYR A 137 17.94 -16.29 0.53
N HIS A 138 17.63 -15.12 -0.03
CA HIS A 138 18.59 -14.31 -0.77
C HIS A 138 19.24 -13.27 0.14
N GLN A 139 18.44 -12.40 0.78
CA GLN A 139 18.94 -11.34 1.65
C GLN A 139 17.90 -10.88 2.68
N GLY A 140 18.37 -10.14 3.70
CA GLY A 140 17.54 -9.61 4.80
C GLY A 140 16.81 -8.30 4.51
N ALA A 141 16.82 -7.85 3.25
CA ALA A 141 16.21 -6.60 2.83
C ALA A 141 15.40 -6.81 1.54
N PHE A 142 14.50 -5.86 1.25
CA PHE A 142 13.94 -5.75 -0.09
C PHE A 142 15.07 -5.47 -1.08
N PHE A 143 14.91 -5.87 -2.34
CA PHE A 143 15.93 -5.67 -3.36
C PHE A 143 15.35 -5.58 -4.76
N ARG A 144 16.14 -4.99 -5.65
CA ARG A 144 15.90 -5.02 -7.08
C ARG A 144 16.48 -6.30 -7.69
N PRO A 145 15.71 -7.14 -8.39
CA PRO A 145 16.22 -8.40 -8.95
C PRO A 145 17.27 -8.23 -10.05
N ASP A 146 17.27 -7.11 -10.75
CA ASP A 146 18.17 -6.82 -11.86
C ASP A 146 19.58 -6.43 -11.38
N SER A 147 19.68 -5.63 -10.32
CA SER A 147 20.94 -5.16 -9.75
C SER A 147 21.37 -5.87 -8.46
N LEU A 148 20.45 -6.62 -7.83
CA LEU A 148 20.57 -7.19 -6.48
C LEU A 148 20.80 -6.13 -5.38
N GLU A 149 20.53 -4.87 -5.71
CA GLU A 149 20.72 -3.76 -4.79
C GLU A 149 19.66 -3.78 -3.69
N ALA A 150 20.13 -3.81 -2.45
CA ALA A 150 19.26 -3.74 -1.28
C ALA A 150 18.56 -2.38 -1.21
N GLN A 151 17.24 -2.42 -1.03
CA GLN A 151 16.39 -1.25 -0.89
C GLN A 151 16.09 -1.00 0.58
N HIS A 152 16.41 0.21 1.02
CA HIS A 152 16.22 0.68 2.38
C HIS A 152 15.46 2.01 2.38
N GLY A 153 14.85 2.35 3.51
CA GLY A 153 14.09 3.59 3.64
C GLY A 153 12.68 3.50 3.05
N GLY A 154 12.25 4.59 2.41
CA GLY A 154 10.90 4.72 1.89
C GLY A 154 10.84 5.27 0.47
N PHE A 155 9.64 5.31 -0.08
CA PHE A 155 9.33 5.74 -1.43
C PHE A 155 8.03 6.56 -1.43
N VAL A 156 7.85 7.40 -2.46
CA VAL A 156 6.69 8.28 -2.53
C VAL A 156 5.45 7.51 -2.98
N HIS A 157 5.54 6.77 -4.10
CA HIS A 157 4.42 6.03 -4.66
C HIS A 157 4.83 4.61 -5.06
N ALA A 158 3.98 3.63 -4.76
CA ALA A 158 4.14 2.29 -5.30
C ALA A 158 2.82 1.57 -5.52
N VAL A 159 2.78 0.76 -6.57
CA VAL A 159 1.76 -0.28 -6.72
C VAL A 159 2.34 -1.60 -6.23
N ILE A 160 1.74 -2.18 -5.21
CA ILE A 160 2.08 -3.50 -4.69
C ILE A 160 1.16 -4.50 -5.36
N GLN A 161 1.73 -5.38 -6.20
CA GLN A 161 0.96 -6.38 -6.92
C GLN A 161 1.81 -7.58 -7.30
N GLN A 162 1.15 -8.69 -7.67
CA GLN A 162 1.82 -9.94 -8.05
C GLN A 162 2.81 -10.43 -6.97
N ALA A 163 4.12 -10.28 -7.20
CA ALA A 163 5.19 -10.75 -6.33
C ALA A 163 6.07 -9.65 -5.73
N GLY A 164 5.74 -8.36 -5.94
CA GLY A 164 6.56 -7.27 -5.45
C GLY A 164 5.88 -5.91 -5.45
N ALA A 165 6.70 -4.88 -5.34
CA ALA A 165 6.29 -3.48 -5.37
C ALA A 165 6.92 -2.82 -6.60
N TYR A 166 6.13 -2.00 -7.28
CA TYR A 166 6.53 -1.24 -8.46
C TYR A 166 6.54 0.23 -8.08
N ILE A 167 7.76 0.76 -7.87
CA ILE A 167 7.97 2.11 -7.35
C ILE A 167 7.93 3.11 -8.50
N ARG A 168 7.11 4.15 -8.36
CA ARG A 168 7.06 5.29 -9.29
C ARG A 168 7.95 6.40 -8.74
N ALA A 169 8.82 6.93 -9.60
CA ALA A 169 9.65 8.10 -9.31
C ALA A 169 8.81 9.37 -9.31
#